data_AF-A0A2S2NAX7-F1
#
_entry.id   AF-A0A2S2NAX7-F1
#
_cell.length_a   1.000
_cell.length_b   1.000
_cell.length_c   1.000
_cell.angle_alpha   90.00
_cell.angle_beta   90.00
_cell.angle_gamma   90.00
#
_symmetry.space_group_name_H-M   'P 1'
#
loop_
_entity.id
_entity.type
_entity.pdbx_description
1 polymer ?
#
loop_
_entity_poly.entity_id
_entity_poly.type
_entity_poly.pdbx_seq_one_letter_code
_entity_poly.pdbx_strand_id
1 'polypeptide(L)'
;TVEEVREQVVHYLPVMARPLVLHQSHHPVIWTPLYADVTDPKMTDYLWEQEECQQQYDDTMSYKKTKDQFFYPINIAKREQDRKRKELNQNVNVNRQKKHNLITSLAMPAFDKKTEMTKVAHLLGVVGTDVPEADLR
;
A
#
# COMPACT_ATOMS: atom_id res chain seq x y z
N THR A 1 10.83 -24.27 -3.42
CA THR A 1 10.90 -22.78 -3.55
C THR A 1 10.10 -22.13 -2.42
N VAL A 2 10.11 -20.80 -2.23
CA VAL A 2 9.35 -20.16 -1.12
C VAL A 2 7.83 -20.32 -1.34
N GLU A 3 7.40 -20.31 -2.60
CA GLU A 3 6.02 -20.50 -3.03
C GLU A 3 5.51 -21.92 -2.71
N GLU A 4 6.31 -22.95 -2.95
CA GLU A 4 5.98 -24.34 -2.65
C GLU A 4 5.73 -24.57 -1.14
N VAL A 5 6.56 -23.95 -0.29
CA VAL A 5 6.38 -24.02 1.17
C VAL A 5 5.09 -23.31 1.58
N ARG A 6 4.77 -22.17 0.95
CA ARG A 6 3.52 -21.44 1.21
C ARG A 6 2.29 -22.28 0.87
N GLU A 7 2.29 -22.98 -0.26
CA GLU A 7 1.18 -23.85 -0.68
C GLU A 7 0.95 -25.00 0.31
N GLN A 8 2.03 -25.63 0.79
CA GLN A 8 1.94 -26.71 1.79
C GLN A 8 1.32 -26.25 3.11
N VAL A 9 1.66 -25.04 3.58
CA VAL A 9 1.10 -24.50 4.82
C VAL A 9 -0.37 -24.12 4.65
N VAL A 10 -0.75 -23.52 3.53
CA VAL A 10 -2.14 -23.12 3.24
C VAL A 10 -3.08 -24.33 3.19
N HIS A 11 -2.60 -25.51 2.75
CA HIS A 11 -3.38 -26.73 2.71
C HIS A 11 -3.97 -27.16 4.06
N TYR A 12 -3.35 -26.77 5.18
CA TYR A 12 -3.84 -27.13 6.51
C TYR A 12 -5.01 -26.27 7.01
N LEU A 13 -5.26 -25.11 6.40
CA LEU A 13 -6.31 -24.18 6.84
C LEU A 13 -7.73 -24.81 6.89
N PRO A 14 -8.20 -25.56 5.89
CA PRO A 14 -9.51 -26.19 5.94
C PRO A 14 -9.66 -27.22 7.06
N VAL A 15 -8.58 -27.87 7.49
CA VAL A 15 -8.59 -28.85 8.60
C VAL A 15 -8.71 -28.12 9.93
N MET A 16 -7.92 -27.05 10.12
CA MET A 16 -7.94 -26.24 11.34
C MET A 16 -9.24 -25.45 11.51
N ALA A 17 -9.88 -25.07 10.40
CA ALA A 17 -11.15 -24.35 10.43
C ALA A 17 -12.35 -25.22 10.82
N ARG A 18 -12.29 -26.56 10.71
CA ARG A 18 -13.46 -27.45 10.86
C ARG A 18 -14.27 -27.22 12.14
N PRO A 19 -13.67 -27.09 13.33
CA PRO A 19 -14.44 -26.82 14.54
C PRO A 19 -15.25 -25.53 14.40
N LEU A 20 -14.65 -24.45 13.89
CA LEU A 20 -15.35 -23.17 13.69
C LEU A 20 -16.51 -23.29 12.69
N VAL A 21 -16.27 -23.98 11.58
CA VAL A 21 -17.29 -24.15 10.53
C VAL A 21 -18.45 -25.02 11.02
N LEU A 22 -18.21 -26.02 11.88
CA LEU A 22 -19.27 -26.87 12.43
C LEU A 22 -20.14 -26.16 13.48
N HIS A 23 -19.60 -25.16 14.18
CA HIS A 23 -20.36 -24.46 15.21
C HIS A 23 -21.40 -23.48 14.64
N GLN A 24 -21.24 -23.01 13.37
CA GLN A 24 -22.15 -22.21 12.50
C GLN A 24 -22.92 -21.00 13.08
N SER A 25 -22.91 -20.80 14.40
CA SER A 25 -23.78 -19.90 15.15
C SER A 25 -23.10 -18.57 15.48
N HIS A 26 -21.77 -18.58 15.56
CA HIS A 26 -20.99 -17.40 15.90
C HIS A 26 -19.80 -17.25 14.94
N HIS A 27 -19.77 -16.14 14.20
CA HIS A 27 -18.65 -15.75 13.35
C HIS A 27 -17.76 -14.77 14.13
N PRO A 28 -16.55 -15.16 14.57
CA PRO A 28 -15.68 -14.26 15.30
C PRO A 28 -15.17 -13.14 14.38
N VAL A 29 -15.23 -11.90 14.84
CA VAL A 29 -14.58 -10.75 14.20
C VAL A 29 -13.19 -10.59 14.82
N ILE A 30 -12.16 -10.68 14.00
CA ILE A 30 -10.76 -10.59 14.42
C ILE A 30 -10.16 -9.32 13.85
N TRP A 31 -9.48 -8.53 14.69
CA TRP A 31 -8.71 -7.37 14.26
C TRP A 31 -7.25 -7.78 14.06
N THR A 32 -6.67 -7.43 12.92
CA THR A 32 -5.23 -7.60 12.74
C THR A 32 -4.47 -6.55 13.55
N PRO A 33 -3.23 -6.82 13.98
CA PRO A 33 -2.35 -5.77 14.46
C PRO A 33 -2.22 -4.65 13.41
N LEU A 34 -1.88 -3.44 13.85
CA LEU A 34 -1.58 -2.34 12.95
C LEU A 34 -0.44 -2.76 12.02
N TYR A 35 -0.67 -2.64 10.72
CA TYR A 35 0.35 -2.85 9.70
C TYR A 35 0.42 -1.63 8.78
N ALA A 36 1.55 -1.47 8.12
CA ALA A 36 1.72 -0.41 7.13
C ALA A 36 0.91 -0.79 5.88
N ASP A 37 0.06 0.13 5.42
CA ASP A 37 -0.54 0.02 4.10
C ASP A 37 0.55 -0.23 3.06
N VAL A 38 0.42 -1.34 2.32
CA VAL A 38 1.41 -1.82 1.34
C VAL A 38 1.43 -0.90 0.10
N THR A 39 0.43 -0.03 -0.02
CA THR A 39 0.53 1.10 -0.93
C THR A 39 1.52 2.10 -0.33
N ASP A 40 2.79 1.99 -0.74
CA ASP A 40 3.66 3.17 -0.73
C ASP A 40 2.83 4.30 -1.35
N PRO A 41 2.67 5.47 -0.69
CA PRO A 41 2.07 6.63 -1.34
C PRO A 41 3.05 7.09 -2.42
N LYS A 42 3.09 6.35 -3.52
CA LYS A 42 3.70 6.78 -4.75
C LYS A 42 3.03 8.09 -5.09
N MET A 43 3.82 9.05 -5.54
CA MET A 43 3.31 10.26 -6.13
C MET A 43 2.18 9.87 -7.10
N THR A 44 0.95 10.25 -6.80
CA THR A 44 -0.18 9.99 -7.71
C THR A 44 0.10 10.69 -9.04
N ASP A 45 -0.37 10.14 -10.17
CA ASP A 45 -0.15 10.73 -11.50
C ASP A 45 -0.47 12.24 -11.56
N TYR A 46 -1.51 12.68 -10.86
CA TYR A 46 -1.88 14.10 -10.73
C TYR A 46 -0.84 14.94 -9.97
N LEU A 47 -0.42 14.49 -8.78
CA LEU A 47 0.62 15.17 -7.99
C LEU A 47 1.95 15.21 -8.75
N TRP A 48 2.27 14.15 -9.49
CA TRP A 48 3.44 14.08 -10.35
C TRP A 48 3.35 15.14 -11.45
N GLU A 49 2.22 15.20 -12.16
CA GLU A 49 1.97 16.17 -13.23
C GLU A 49 2.13 17.61 -12.74
N GLN A 50 1.60 17.94 -11.56
CA GLN A 50 1.76 19.26 -10.96
C GLN A 50 3.23 19.61 -10.67
N GLU A 51 3.98 18.68 -10.07
CA GLU A 51 5.40 18.90 -9.75
C GLU A 51 6.25 19.02 -11.03
N GLU A 52 5.99 18.20 -12.05
CA GLU A 52 6.64 18.28 -13.36
C GLU A 52 6.36 19.60 -14.08
N CYS A 53 5.09 20.04 -14.12
CA CYS A 53 4.73 21.34 -14.69
C CYS A 53 5.47 22.48 -13.99
N GLN A 54 5.61 22.42 -12.66
CA GLN A 54 6.36 23.42 -11.91
C GLN A 54 7.86 23.39 -12.27
N GLN A 55 8.45 22.20 -12.41
CA GLN A 55 9.85 22.07 -12.83
C GLN A 55 10.09 22.62 -14.24
N GLN A 56 9.21 22.29 -15.19
CA GLN A 56 9.28 22.83 -16.55
C GLN A 56 9.14 24.35 -16.54
N TYR A 57 8.23 24.90 -15.73
CA TYR A 57 8.10 26.34 -15.56
C TYR A 57 9.40 26.97 -15.03
N ASP A 58 9.99 26.43 -13.98
CA ASP A 58 11.26 26.93 -13.42
C ASP A 58 12.41 26.87 -14.43
N ASP A 59 12.49 25.80 -15.23
CA ASP A 59 13.47 25.66 -16.30
C ASP A 59 13.25 26.68 -17.42
N THR A 60 12.01 26.87 -17.86
CA THR A 60 11.71 27.90 -18.89
C THR A 60 11.99 29.30 -18.37
N MET A 61 11.70 29.59 -17.10
CA MET A 61 11.97 30.89 -16.49
C MET A 61 13.47 31.14 -16.29
N SER A 62 14.24 30.13 -15.90
CA SER A 62 15.70 30.25 -15.78
C SER A 62 16.36 30.36 -17.16
N TYR A 63 15.88 29.64 -18.17
CA TYR A 63 16.31 29.81 -19.55
C TYR A 63 16.03 31.24 -20.05
N LYS A 64 14.84 31.81 -19.80
CA LYS A 64 14.52 33.19 -20.19
C LYS A 64 15.45 34.22 -19.54
N LYS A 65 15.88 33.97 -18.29
CA LYS A 65 16.78 34.87 -17.53
C LYS A 65 18.23 34.81 -18.02
N THR A 66 18.75 33.61 -18.21
CA THR A 66 20.19 33.39 -18.40
C THR A 66 20.57 32.98 -19.84
N LYS A 67 19.56 32.72 -20.70
CA LYS A 67 19.67 32.34 -22.12
C LYS A 67 20.77 31.31 -22.37
N ASP A 68 21.85 31.70 -23.02
CA ASP A 68 22.93 30.79 -23.48
C ASP A 68 23.63 30.10 -22.30
N GLN A 69 23.72 30.76 -21.15
CA GLN A 69 24.40 30.19 -20.00
C GLN A 69 23.63 29.01 -19.39
N PHE A 70 22.33 28.89 -19.66
CA PHE A 70 21.49 27.78 -19.20
C PHE A 70 22.02 26.40 -19.67
N PHE A 71 22.67 26.37 -20.84
CA PHE A 71 23.20 25.16 -21.46
C PHE A 71 24.68 24.90 -21.15
N TYR A 72 25.33 25.72 -20.33
CA TYR A 72 26.70 25.41 -19.92
C TYR A 72 26.75 24.12 -19.11
N PRO A 73 27.74 23.24 -19.35
CA PRO A 73 27.84 21.94 -18.66
C PRO A 73 27.79 22.07 -17.13
N ILE A 74 28.40 23.11 -16.58
CA ILE A 74 28.38 23.39 -15.14
C ILE A 74 26.98 23.74 -14.61
N ASN A 75 26.19 24.49 -15.38
CA ASN A 75 24.85 24.89 -15.00
C ASN A 75 23.84 23.76 -15.19
N ILE A 76 24.03 22.92 -16.21
CA ILE A 76 23.29 21.68 -16.39
C ILE A 76 23.56 20.75 -15.21
N ALA A 77 24.83 20.49 -14.87
CA ALA A 77 25.20 19.63 -13.75
C ALA A 77 24.65 20.13 -12.41
N LYS A 78 24.64 21.45 -12.20
CA LYS A 78 24.04 22.06 -11.01
C LYS A 78 22.53 21.83 -10.95
N ARG A 79 21.79 21.99 -12.07
CA ARG A 79 20.35 21.71 -12.14
C ARG A 79 20.05 20.22 -11.91
N GLU A 80 20.84 19.34 -12.49
CA GLU A 80 20.73 17.89 -12.25
C GLU A 80 20.98 17.52 -10.79
N GLN A 81 21.96 18.14 -10.15
CA GLN A 81 22.21 17.96 -8.72
C GLN A 81 21.06 18.50 -7.86
N ASP A 82 20.51 19.67 -8.21
CA ASP A 82 19.35 20.25 -7.53
C ASP A 82 18.08 19.38 -7.69
N ARG A 83 17.86 18.76 -8.87
CA ARG A 83 16.78 17.78 -9.13
C ARG A 83 16.93 16.54 -8.25
N LYS A 84 18.11 15.90 -8.28
CA LYS A 84 18.41 14.74 -7.42
C LYS A 84 18.26 15.05 -5.93
N ARG A 85 18.64 16.26 -5.50
CA ARG A 85 18.46 16.70 -4.12
C ARG A 85 16.98 16.85 -3.76
N LYS A 86 16.14 17.37 -4.68
CA LYS A 86 14.68 17.44 -4.49
C LYS A 86 14.06 16.05 -4.40
N GLU A 87 14.44 15.11 -5.26
CA GLU A 87 13.99 13.70 -5.21
C GLU A 87 14.39 13.02 -3.89
N LEU A 88 15.65 13.18 -3.45
CA LEU A 88 16.09 12.67 -2.16
C LEU A 88 15.31 13.33 -1.01
N ASN A 89 15.00 14.62 -1.12
CA ASN A 89 14.19 15.35 -0.14
C ASN A 89 12.70 14.99 -0.17
N GLN A 90 12.13 14.52 -1.29
CA GLN A 90 10.79 13.89 -1.28
C GLN A 90 10.80 12.66 -0.37
N ASN A 91 11.90 11.90 -0.38
CA ASN A 91 12.12 10.76 0.50
C ASN A 91 12.50 11.13 1.95
N VAL A 92 12.91 12.37 2.21
CA VAL A 92 13.30 12.86 3.54
C VAL A 92 12.27 13.83 4.14
N ASN A 93 11.23 14.21 3.38
CA ASN A 93 10.11 14.99 3.91
C ASN A 93 9.28 14.10 4.84
N VAL A 94 9.78 13.92 6.07
CA VAL A 94 9.20 13.16 7.17
C VAL A 94 7.76 13.61 7.45
N ASN A 95 7.34 14.80 7.04
CA ASN A 95 5.95 15.26 7.19
C ASN A 95 5.02 14.91 6.01
N ARG A 96 5.54 14.61 4.81
CA ARG A 96 4.75 13.99 3.71
C ARG A 96 4.78 12.46 3.81
N GLN A 97 5.90 11.89 4.26
CA GLN A 97 6.10 10.44 4.45
C GLN A 97 5.66 9.90 5.83
N LYS A 98 5.27 10.75 6.78
CA LYS A 98 4.75 10.30 8.09
C LYS A 98 3.42 9.58 8.03
N LYS A 99 2.80 9.49 6.86
CA LYS A 99 1.54 8.78 6.70
C LYS A 99 1.77 7.54 5.84
N HIS A 100 2.63 6.63 6.32
CA HIS A 100 2.23 5.23 6.16
C HIS A 100 0.88 5.18 6.85
N ASN A 101 -0.18 5.00 6.09
CA ASN A 101 -1.49 4.82 6.68
C ASN A 101 -1.37 3.52 7.44
N LEU A 102 -1.13 3.60 8.76
CA LEU A 102 -1.24 2.44 9.59
C LEU A 102 -2.71 2.04 9.52
N ILE A 103 -2.94 0.83 9.09
CA ILE A 103 -4.27 0.27 8.93
C ILE A 103 -4.36 -0.99 9.77
N THR A 104 -5.57 -1.26 10.26
CA THR A 104 -5.94 -2.53 10.86
C THR A 104 -7.09 -3.08 10.05
N SER A 105 -7.11 -4.40 9.82
CA SER A 105 -8.19 -5.04 9.09
C SER A 105 -9.09 -5.81 10.03
N LEU A 106 -10.38 -5.72 9.78
CA LEU A 106 -11.38 -6.63 10.34
C LEU A 106 -11.48 -7.86 9.45
N ALA A 107 -11.27 -9.03 10.03
CA ALA A 107 -11.45 -10.31 9.38
C ALA A 107 -12.64 -11.06 9.99
N MET A 108 -13.59 -11.50 9.15
CA MET A 108 -14.71 -12.35 9.54
C MET A 108 -14.80 -13.57 8.62
N PRO A 109 -14.81 -14.81 9.15
CA PRO A 109 -14.85 -16.01 8.31
C PRO A 109 -16.27 -16.28 7.77
N ALA A 110 -16.35 -16.63 6.49
CA ALA A 110 -17.58 -17.02 5.83
C ALA A 110 -17.66 -18.55 5.71
N PHE A 111 -18.76 -19.13 6.19
CA PHE A 111 -18.98 -20.58 6.24
C PHE A 111 -20.10 -21.00 5.29
N ASP A 112 -20.00 -22.22 4.75
CA ASP A 112 -21.11 -22.83 4.03
C ASP A 112 -22.23 -23.22 5.01
N LYS A 113 -23.46 -22.84 4.67
CA LYS A 113 -24.67 -23.08 5.48
C LYS A 113 -25.48 -24.28 4.99
N LYS A 114 -25.05 -24.95 3.91
CA LYS A 114 -25.78 -26.10 3.36
C LYS A 114 -25.90 -27.22 4.39
N THR A 115 -27.12 -27.65 4.65
CA THR A 115 -27.46 -28.72 5.61
C THR A 115 -27.62 -30.09 4.94
N GLU A 116 -27.53 -30.15 3.61
CA GLU A 116 -27.76 -31.36 2.81
C GLU A 116 -26.49 -32.24 2.71
N MET A 117 -26.52 -33.37 3.43
CA MET A 117 -25.81 -34.66 3.21
C MET A 117 -24.29 -34.74 2.99
N THR A 118 -23.49 -33.69 3.14
CA THR A 118 -22.04 -33.85 3.33
C THR A 118 -21.67 -33.55 4.78
N LYS A 119 -21.09 -34.53 5.49
CA LYS A 119 -20.54 -34.36 6.87
C LYS A 119 -19.37 -33.35 6.96
N VAL A 120 -19.11 -32.61 5.89
CA VAL A 120 -18.00 -31.69 5.76
C VAL A 120 -18.58 -30.30 5.56
N ALA A 121 -18.39 -29.46 6.57
CA ALA A 121 -18.68 -28.04 6.46
C ALA A 121 -17.39 -27.34 6.00
N HIS A 122 -17.50 -26.46 5.00
CA HIS A 122 -16.36 -25.78 4.39
C HIS A 122 -16.26 -24.30 4.80
N LEU A 123 -15.02 -23.84 5.05
CA LEU A 123 -14.69 -22.41 5.08
C LEU A 123 -14.70 -21.91 3.63
N LEU A 124 -15.61 -20.98 3.31
CA LEU A 124 -15.74 -20.41 1.97
C LEU A 124 -14.70 -19.31 1.74
N GLY A 125 -14.34 -18.56 2.79
CA GLY A 125 -13.37 -17.49 2.71
C GLY A 125 -13.37 -16.61 3.94
N VAL A 126 -12.71 -15.45 3.83
CA VAL A 126 -12.64 -14.43 4.89
C VAL A 126 -13.02 -13.09 4.27
N VAL A 127 -13.97 -12.41 4.90
CA VAL A 127 -14.33 -11.03 4.57
C VAL A 127 -13.39 -10.11 5.33
N GLY A 128 -12.70 -9.24 4.61
CA GLY A 128 -11.77 -8.24 5.14
C GLY A 128 -12.30 -6.82 4.92
N THR A 129 -12.20 -5.93 5.90
CA THR A 129 -12.31 -4.49 5.67
C THR A 129 -11.19 -3.76 6.39
N ASP A 130 -10.55 -2.83 5.71
CA ASP A 130 -9.43 -2.06 6.26
C ASP A 130 -9.95 -0.79 6.92
N VAL A 131 -9.42 -0.50 8.09
CA VAL A 131 -9.72 0.68 8.89
C VAL A 131 -8.42 1.45 9.12
N PRO A 132 -8.31 2.70 8.65
CA PRO A 132 -7.13 3.50 8.90
C PRO A 132 -7.07 3.90 10.37
N GLU A 133 -5.86 4.02 10.92
CA GLU A 133 -5.63 4.50 12.30
C GLU A 133 -6.29 5.86 12.54
N ALA A 134 -6.39 6.69 11.49
CA ALA A 134 -7.03 7.99 11.56
C ALA A 134 -8.52 7.92 11.98
N ASP A 135 -9.22 6.83 11.66
CA ASP A 135 -10.63 6.64 12.00
C ASP A 135 -10.82 6.02 13.41
N LEU A 136 -9.74 5.54 14.03
CA LEU A 136 -9.75 4.93 15.37
C LEU A 136 -9.44 5.91 16.50
N ARG A 137 -9.04 7.14 16.16
CA ARG A 137 -8.60 8.16 17.10
C ARG A 137 -9.71 9.16 17.43
#